data_AF-A0A1A8GAD7-F1
#
_entry.id   AF-A0A1A8GAD7-F1
#
_cell.length_a   1.000
_cell.length_b   1.000
_cell.length_c   1.000
_cell.angle_alpha   90.00
_cell.angle_beta   90.00
_cell.angle_gamma   90.00
#
_symmetry.space_group_name_H-M   'P 1'
#
loop_
_entity.id
_entity.type
_entity.pdbx_description
1 polymer ?
#
loop_
_entity_poly.entity_id
_entity_poly.type
_entity_poly.pdbx_seq_one_letter_code
_entity_poly.pdbx_strand_id
1 'polypeptide(L)'
;REASDKEKAKELPTYKDNDFINDGQKIHIDGENKKMFLEKLRKDVEFLAQLKLMDYSLLVGIHDVERAEQEEVESEDNEVEEEGESDGGGIGTPPDSPSNTLDSNKPLCPGEFDPSIDVYAIKSNEGAPRKEVYFMAIIDILQHYDAKKKAAHAAKTVKHGAGAEISTVNPEQYSKRFYDFITTILS
;
A
#
# COMPACT_ATOMS: atom_id res chain seq x y z
N ARG A 1 -15.59 0.46 -7.62
CA ARG A 1 -14.50 -0.49 -7.31
C ARG A 1 -14.47 -0.63 -5.79
N GLU A 2 -15.18 -1.59 -5.23
CA GLU A 2 -15.34 -1.78 -3.77
C GLU A 2 -15.02 -3.23 -3.39
N ALA A 3 -14.57 -3.44 -2.16
CA ALA A 3 -14.33 -4.74 -1.58
C ALA A 3 -15.67 -5.48 -1.35
N SER A 4 -15.69 -6.78 -1.63
CA SER A 4 -16.86 -7.61 -1.36
C SER A 4 -17.04 -7.84 0.15
N ASP A 5 -18.25 -8.14 0.61
CA ASP A 5 -18.51 -8.44 2.03
C ASP A 5 -17.63 -9.58 2.56
N LYS A 6 -17.34 -10.59 1.73
CA LYS A 6 -16.43 -11.70 2.06
C LYS A 6 -14.99 -11.23 2.30
N GLU A 7 -14.56 -10.19 1.58
CA GLU A 7 -13.22 -9.61 1.73
C GLU A 7 -13.17 -8.77 3.01
N LYS A 8 -14.21 -7.97 3.24
CA LYS A 8 -14.37 -7.12 4.43
C LYS A 8 -14.45 -7.92 5.74
N ALA A 9 -14.85 -9.19 5.68
CA ALA A 9 -14.95 -10.07 6.84
C ALA A 9 -13.62 -10.71 7.27
N LYS A 10 -12.53 -10.52 6.52
CA LYS A 10 -11.20 -11.00 6.90
C LYS A 10 -10.60 -10.11 7.99
N GLU A 11 -9.63 -10.64 8.74
CA GLU A 11 -8.86 -9.86 9.72
C GLU A 11 -8.07 -8.72 9.06
N LEU A 12 -7.48 -8.99 7.88
CA LEU A 12 -6.77 -8.01 7.06
C LEU A 12 -7.42 -7.91 5.67
N PRO A 13 -8.49 -7.12 5.54
CA PRO A 13 -9.22 -6.96 4.27
C PRO A 13 -8.43 -6.11 3.27
N THR A 14 -8.49 -6.46 1.98
CA THR A 14 -7.99 -5.59 0.90
C THR A 14 -9.11 -4.68 0.38
N TYR A 15 -9.07 -3.42 0.79
CA TYR A 15 -9.99 -2.38 0.33
C TYR A 15 -9.71 -1.91 -1.10
N LYS A 16 -10.70 -1.26 -1.72
CA LYS A 16 -10.60 -0.69 -3.07
C LYS A 16 -10.93 0.81 -3.09
N ASP A 17 -10.91 1.39 -4.28
CA ASP A 17 -11.03 2.83 -4.54
C ASP A 17 -12.27 3.44 -3.85
N ASN A 18 -13.43 2.80 -3.93
CA ASN A 18 -14.67 3.32 -3.34
C ASN A 18 -14.64 3.23 -1.80
N ASP A 19 -14.08 2.16 -1.24
CA ASP A 19 -13.98 2.01 0.21
C ASP A 19 -13.08 3.12 0.76
N PHE A 20 -11.92 3.34 0.12
CA PHE A 20 -10.98 4.41 0.47
C PHE A 20 -11.62 5.81 0.46
N ILE A 21 -12.46 6.11 -0.54
CA ILE A 21 -13.15 7.40 -0.63
C ILE A 21 -14.27 7.52 0.42
N ASN A 22 -15.08 6.47 0.59
CA ASN A 22 -16.24 6.48 1.48
C ASN A 22 -15.82 6.58 2.95
N ASP A 23 -14.71 5.95 3.32
CA ASP A 23 -14.15 6.00 4.67
C ASP A 23 -13.43 7.32 4.94
N GLY A 24 -13.31 8.20 3.93
CA GLY A 24 -12.62 9.48 4.04
C GLY A 24 -11.12 9.33 4.26
N GLN A 25 -10.54 8.17 3.96
CA GLN A 25 -9.12 7.90 4.16
C GLN A 25 -8.29 8.86 3.31
N LYS A 26 -7.15 9.28 3.88
CA LYS A 26 -6.14 10.10 3.21
C LYS A 26 -4.76 9.56 3.54
N ILE A 27 -3.80 9.86 2.66
CA ILE A 27 -2.38 9.56 2.86
C ILE A 27 -1.71 10.88 3.22
N HIS A 28 -1.35 11.06 4.49
CA HIS A 28 -0.82 12.31 5.03
C HIS A 28 0.70 12.32 4.97
N ILE A 29 1.29 12.86 3.92
CA ILE A 29 2.76 12.94 3.79
C ILE A 29 3.21 14.39 3.62
N ASP A 30 4.48 14.69 3.87
CA ASP A 30 4.97 16.06 3.70
C ASP A 30 5.05 16.46 2.21
N GLY A 31 5.18 17.77 1.97
CA GLY A 31 5.20 18.31 0.61
C GLY A 31 6.39 17.83 -0.24
N GLU A 32 7.53 17.51 0.39
CA GLU A 32 8.72 17.03 -0.32
C GLU A 32 8.53 15.59 -0.78
N ASN A 33 8.15 14.71 0.15
CA ASN A 33 7.82 13.31 -0.12
C ASN A 33 6.67 13.18 -1.12
N LYS A 34 5.63 14.02 -1.01
CA LYS A 34 4.54 14.09 -1.98
C LYS A 34 5.02 14.42 -3.39
N LYS A 35 5.85 15.45 -3.51
CA LYS A 35 6.41 15.85 -4.79
C LYS A 35 7.29 14.74 -5.38
N MET A 36 8.19 14.18 -4.59
CA MET A 36 9.08 13.10 -5.02
C MET A 36 8.30 11.84 -5.44
N PHE A 37 7.27 11.46 -4.68
CA PHE A 37 6.42 10.32 -5.00
C PHE A 37 5.66 10.54 -6.31
N LEU A 38 5.00 11.69 -6.46
CA LEU A 38 4.24 12.01 -7.67
C LEU A 38 5.14 12.12 -8.90
N GLU A 39 6.35 12.67 -8.79
CA GLU A 39 7.31 12.69 -9.90
C GLU A 39 7.75 11.29 -10.33
N LYS A 40 8.00 10.38 -9.38
CA LYS A 40 8.29 8.96 -9.67
C LYS A 40 7.10 8.29 -10.34
N LEU A 41 5.92 8.38 -9.71
CA LEU A 41 4.68 7.81 -10.20
C LEU A 41 4.37 8.26 -11.62
N ARG A 42 4.57 9.55 -11.92
CA ARG A 42 4.38 10.10 -13.27
C ARG A 42 5.24 9.38 -14.31
N LYS A 43 6.54 9.23 -14.04
CA LYS A 43 7.48 8.55 -14.95
C LYS A 43 7.10 7.08 -15.13
N ASP A 44 6.72 6.41 -14.04
CA ASP A 44 6.31 5.01 -14.08
C ASP A 44 5.07 4.80 -14.93
N VAL A 45 4.02 5.62 -14.75
CA VAL A 45 2.77 5.48 -15.52
C VAL A 45 2.94 5.92 -16.98
N GLU A 46 3.83 6.88 -17.26
CA GLU A 46 4.22 7.23 -18.63
C GLU A 46 4.92 6.05 -19.32
N PHE A 47 5.83 5.36 -18.63
CA PHE A 47 6.49 4.15 -19.12
C PHE A 47 5.50 3.00 -19.36
N LEU A 48 4.60 2.72 -18.41
CA LEU A 48 3.57 1.68 -18.57
C LEU A 48 2.64 1.95 -19.76
N ALA A 49 2.24 3.21 -19.95
CA ALA A 49 1.42 3.61 -21.09
C ALA A 49 2.14 3.43 -22.44
N GLN A 50 3.45 3.74 -22.52
CA GLN A 50 4.27 3.50 -23.71
C GLN A 50 4.33 2.02 -24.09
N LEU A 51 4.44 1.15 -23.09
CA LEU A 51 4.39 -0.30 -23.26
C LEU A 51 2.98 -0.86 -23.49
N LYS A 52 1.97 0.01 -23.56
CA LYS A 52 0.55 -0.35 -23.68
C LYS A 52 0.07 -1.30 -22.59
N LEU A 53 0.62 -1.14 -21.39
CA LEU A 53 0.20 -1.86 -20.19
C LEU A 53 -0.94 -1.09 -19.52
N MET A 54 -1.91 -1.81 -18.97
CA MET A 54 -3.09 -1.24 -18.34
C MET A 54 -3.58 -2.15 -17.20
N ASP A 55 -4.66 -1.73 -16.52
CA ASP A 55 -5.29 -2.49 -15.43
C ASP A 55 -4.35 -2.79 -14.23
N TYR A 56 -3.23 -2.06 -14.13
CA TYR A 56 -2.37 -2.03 -12.95
C TYR A 56 -2.99 -1.22 -11.80
N SER A 57 -2.57 -1.52 -10.57
CA SER A 57 -3.07 -0.89 -9.34
C SER A 57 -1.93 -0.32 -8.51
N LEU A 58 -2.23 0.66 -7.65
CA LEU A 58 -1.32 1.07 -6.58
C LEU A 58 -1.69 0.27 -5.33
N LEU A 59 -0.80 -0.60 -4.88
CA LEU A 59 -0.93 -1.22 -3.57
C LEU A 59 -0.48 -0.22 -2.51
N VAL A 60 -1.30 -0.03 -1.49
CA VAL A 60 -1.02 0.86 -0.36
C VAL A 60 -1.19 0.05 0.93
N GLY A 61 -0.08 -0.17 1.63
CA GLY A 61 -0.07 -0.65 3.01
C GLY A 61 0.01 0.54 3.96
N ILE A 62 -0.82 0.53 5.01
CA ILE A 62 -0.83 1.56 6.05
C ILE A 62 -0.50 0.87 7.37
N HIS A 63 0.64 1.23 7.96
CA HIS A 63 1.05 0.78 9.27
C HIS A 63 0.80 1.88 10.28
N ASP A 64 -0.15 1.65 11.20
CA ASP A 64 -0.47 2.53 12.33
C ASP A 64 0.50 2.21 13.47
N VAL A 65 1.40 3.15 13.77
CA VAL A 65 2.50 2.96 14.72
C VAL A 65 1.97 2.83 16.14
N GLU A 66 0.98 3.64 16.51
CA GLU A 66 0.43 3.65 17.87
C GLU A 66 -0.36 2.37 18.16
N ARG A 67 -1.09 1.87 17.15
CA ARG A 67 -1.79 0.58 17.27
C ARG A 67 -0.80 -0.58 17.42
N ALA A 68 0.27 -0.58 16.62
CA ALA A 68 1.28 -1.64 16.67
C ALA A 68 1.98 -1.70 18.04
N GLU A 69 2.33 -0.54 18.63
CA GLU A 69 2.89 -0.49 19.99
C GLU A 69 1.95 -1.09 21.05
N GLN A 70 0.63 -0.87 20.95
CA GLN A 70 -0.35 -1.43 21.89
C GLN A 70 -0.46 -2.96 21.74
N GLU A 71 -0.51 -3.45 20.49
CA GLU A 71 -0.56 -4.88 20.19
C GLU A 71 0.69 -5.62 20.69
N GLU A 72 1.87 -5.00 20.61
CA GLU A 72 3.12 -5.56 21.17
C GLU A 72 3.04 -5.72 22.69
N VAL A 73 2.62 -4.68 23.42
CA VAL A 73 2.48 -4.74 24.89
C VAL A 73 1.45 -5.78 25.33
N GLU A 74 0.30 -5.85 24.66
CA GLU A 74 -0.73 -6.86 24.97
C GLU A 74 -0.24 -8.29 24.71
N SER A 75 0.62 -8.50 23.71
CA SER A 75 1.21 -9.82 23.45
C SER A 75 2.22 -10.24 24.52
N GLU A 76 3.05 -9.30 25.00
CA GLU A 76 4.00 -9.55 26.09
C GLU A 76 3.28 -9.90 27.40
N ASP A 77 2.18 -9.20 27.73
CA ASP A 77 1.40 -9.46 28.95
C ASP A 77 0.74 -10.86 28.91
N ASN A 78 0.24 -11.31 27.75
CA ASN A 78 -0.35 -12.65 27.61
C ASN A 78 0.70 -13.78 27.71
N GLU A 79 1.92 -13.57 27.23
CA GLU A 79 3.01 -14.55 27.36
C GLU A 79 3.46 -14.71 28.83
N VAL A 80 3.44 -13.63 29.62
CA VAL A 80 3.77 -13.66 31.05
C VAL A 80 2.68 -14.37 31.88
N GLU A 81 1.40 -14.29 31.47
CA GLU A 81 0.30 -15.00 32.15
C GLU A 81 0.28 -16.51 31.86
N GLU A 82 0.70 -16.98 30.68
CA GLU A 82 0.81 -18.43 30.39
C GLU A 82 1.98 -19.13 31.11
N GLU A 83 3.01 -18.40 31.55
CA GLU A 83 4.10 -18.95 32.38
C GLU A 83 3.78 -18.98 33.89
N GLY A 84 2.58 -18.54 34.30
CA GLY A 84 2.19 -18.31 35.70
C GLY A 84 1.67 -19.50 36.51
N GLU A 85 1.63 -20.73 35.97
CA GLU A 85 1.18 -21.94 36.70
C GLU A 85 2.23 -23.06 36.71
N SER A 86 3.38 -22.84 37.36
CA SER A 86 4.17 -23.95 37.92
C SER A 86 4.83 -23.57 39.24
N ASP A 87 4.33 -24.19 40.30
CA ASP A 87 4.80 -24.11 41.68
C ASP A 87 6.25 -24.62 41.85
N GLY A 88 7.06 -23.86 42.60
CA GLY A 88 8.14 -24.38 43.44
C GLY A 88 9.56 -24.55 42.85
N GLY A 89 10.47 -23.62 43.21
CA GLY A 89 11.90 -23.92 43.39
C GLY A 89 12.86 -23.20 42.43
N GLY A 90 13.66 -22.26 42.95
CA GLY A 90 14.60 -21.47 42.16
C GLY A 90 15.77 -22.26 41.57
N ILE A 91 16.24 -21.80 40.41
CA ILE A 91 17.62 -21.72 39.91
C ILE A 91 17.55 -20.90 38.61
N GLY A 92 18.48 -19.95 38.43
CA GLY A 92 18.44 -18.90 37.40
C GLY A 92 18.28 -19.41 35.97
N THR A 93 17.48 -18.67 35.20
CA THR A 93 17.46 -18.80 33.75
C THR A 93 18.86 -18.46 33.20
N PRO A 94 19.46 -19.32 32.36
CA PRO A 94 20.74 -19.01 31.74
C PRO A 94 20.54 -17.91 30.69
N PRO A 95 21.46 -16.93 30.58
CA PRO A 95 21.48 -16.04 29.43
C PRO A 95 21.98 -16.81 28.20
N ASP A 96 21.66 -16.28 27.01
CA ASP A 96 22.21 -16.59 25.70
C ASP A 96 21.43 -17.61 24.83
N SER A 97 20.37 -17.12 24.19
CA SER A 97 20.12 -17.48 22.79
C SER A 97 21.26 -16.90 21.94
N PRO A 98 21.99 -17.69 21.14
CA PRO A 98 23.11 -17.19 20.36
C PRO A 98 22.60 -16.20 19.32
N SER A 99 23.03 -14.96 19.49
CA SER A 99 22.78 -13.83 18.61
C SER A 99 23.14 -14.21 17.17
N ASN A 100 22.15 -14.18 16.28
CA ASN A 100 22.38 -14.38 14.86
C ASN A 100 23.16 -13.15 14.36
N THR A 101 24.45 -13.34 14.08
CA THR A 101 25.40 -12.31 13.65
C THR A 101 25.12 -11.87 12.21
N LEU A 102 24.03 -11.14 12.01
CA LEU A 102 23.88 -10.20 10.91
C LEU A 102 23.67 -8.83 11.56
N ASP A 103 24.69 -7.98 11.42
CA ASP A 103 24.80 -6.63 11.99
C ASP A 103 23.66 -5.70 11.52
N SER A 104 22.47 -5.83 12.10
CA SER A 104 21.35 -4.89 11.89
C SER A 104 20.50 -4.65 13.15
N ASN A 105 20.84 -5.30 14.27
CA ASN A 105 20.06 -5.25 15.51
C ASN A 105 20.35 -4.00 16.36
N LYS A 106 20.00 -2.82 15.84
CA LYS A 106 19.47 -1.79 16.74
C LYS A 106 17.95 -1.96 16.72
N PRO A 107 17.28 -2.16 17.88
CA PRO A 107 15.83 -2.09 17.91
C PRO A 107 15.44 -0.75 17.29
N LEU A 108 14.76 -0.79 16.15
CA LEU A 108 14.24 0.41 15.52
C LEU A 108 13.21 1.00 16.46
N CYS A 109 13.21 2.32 16.64
CA CYS A 109 12.15 2.94 17.42
C CYS A 109 10.81 2.70 16.70
N PRO A 110 9.67 2.68 17.41
CA PRO A 110 8.38 2.52 16.75
C PRO A 110 8.14 3.54 15.62
N GLY A 111 7.82 3.01 14.44
CA GLY A 111 7.66 3.80 13.20
C GLY A 111 8.98 4.22 12.53
N GLU A 112 10.13 3.72 12.97
CA GLU A 112 11.37 3.73 12.20
C GLU A 112 11.46 2.51 11.30
N PHE A 113 12.04 2.71 10.12
CA PHE A 113 12.30 1.68 9.12
C PHE A 113 13.65 1.99 8.47
N ASP A 114 14.31 0.96 7.94
CA ASP A 114 15.55 1.14 7.18
C ASP A 114 15.20 1.45 5.71
N PRO A 115 15.45 2.67 5.20
CA PRO A 115 15.11 3.01 3.82
C PRO A 115 15.85 2.20 2.75
N SER A 116 16.92 1.49 3.11
CA SER A 116 17.64 0.57 2.21
C SER A 116 16.95 -0.78 2.05
N ILE A 117 16.14 -1.18 3.03
CA ILE A 117 15.33 -2.40 3.02
C ILE A 117 13.90 -2.05 2.59
N ASP A 118 13.29 -1.09 3.28
CA ASP A 118 11.92 -0.64 3.09
C ASP A 118 11.84 0.53 2.09
N VAL A 119 12.32 0.29 0.87
CA VAL A 119 12.48 1.30 -0.19
C VAL A 119 11.18 1.99 -0.63
N TYR A 120 10.02 1.41 -0.28
CA TYR A 120 8.69 1.91 -0.60
C TYR A 120 8.00 2.64 0.56
N ALA A 121 8.66 2.71 1.72
CA ALA A 121 8.09 3.30 2.92
C ALA A 121 8.22 4.83 2.92
N ILE A 122 7.14 5.50 3.32
CA ILE A 122 7.07 6.96 3.51
C ILE A 122 6.37 7.22 4.84
N LYS A 123 7.01 7.99 5.72
CA LYS A 123 6.40 8.39 7.01
C LYS A 123 5.31 9.42 6.81
N SER A 124 4.30 9.38 7.69
CA SER A 124 3.31 10.43 7.76
C SER A 124 3.95 11.77 8.16
N ASN A 125 3.34 12.88 7.76
CA ASN A 125 3.78 14.19 8.22
C ASN A 125 3.43 14.42 9.70
N GLU A 126 4.10 15.38 10.36
CA GLU A 126 3.90 15.68 11.79
C GLU A 126 2.48 16.19 12.12
N GLY A 127 1.75 16.72 11.13
CA GLY A 127 0.38 17.20 11.28
C GLY A 127 -0.70 16.15 11.01
N ALA A 128 -0.31 14.89 10.78
CA ALA A 128 -1.23 13.82 10.48
C ALA A 128 -2.07 13.47 11.72
N PRO A 129 -3.34 13.06 11.55
CA PRO A 129 -4.18 12.64 12.67
C PRO A 129 -3.64 11.43 13.44
N ARG A 130 -2.83 10.61 12.77
CA ARG A 130 -2.19 9.40 13.30
C ARG A 130 -0.75 9.32 12.81
N LYS A 131 0.12 8.72 13.61
CA LYS A 131 1.50 8.40 13.22
C LYS A 131 1.48 7.11 12.38
N GLU A 132 1.63 7.27 11.08
CA GLU A 132 1.52 6.17 10.12
C GLU A 132 2.78 6.02 9.25
N VAL A 133 3.04 4.81 8.78
CA VAL A 133 4.02 4.53 7.72
C VAL A 133 3.28 3.94 6.52
N TYR A 134 3.46 4.58 5.35
CA TYR A 134 2.82 4.18 4.10
C TYR A 134 3.79 3.40 3.22
N PHE A 135 3.40 2.20 2.79
CA PHE A 135 4.14 1.37 1.84
C PHE A 135 3.40 1.37 0.50
N MET A 136 4.00 1.94 -0.55
CA MET A 136 3.30 2.17 -1.81
C MET A 136 4.07 1.66 -3.03
N ALA A 137 3.43 0.83 -3.85
CA ALA A 137 4.03 0.30 -5.08
C ALA A 137 2.98 0.01 -6.17
N ILE A 138 3.37 0.16 -7.44
CA ILE A 138 2.53 -0.28 -8.57
C ILE A 138 2.65 -1.80 -8.72
N ILE A 139 1.51 -2.48 -8.83
CA ILE A 139 1.41 -3.93 -9.01
C ILE A 139 0.62 -4.30 -10.27
N ASP A 140 0.63 -5.59 -10.64
CA ASP A 140 -0.13 -6.17 -11.76
C ASP A 140 0.16 -5.54 -13.14
N ILE A 141 1.43 -5.21 -13.40
CA ILE A 141 1.84 -4.47 -14.60
C ILE A 141 1.88 -5.28 -15.90
N LEU A 142 1.65 -6.60 -15.89
CA LEU A 142 1.86 -7.46 -17.06
C LEU A 142 0.65 -7.56 -18.00
N GLN A 143 -0.41 -6.81 -17.74
CA GLN A 143 -1.62 -6.85 -18.56
C GLN A 143 -1.48 -5.93 -19.78
N HIS A 144 -1.17 -6.54 -20.92
CA HIS A 144 -1.01 -5.83 -22.19
C HIS A 144 -2.36 -5.49 -22.85
N TYR A 145 -2.48 -4.28 -23.39
CA TYR A 145 -3.63 -3.89 -24.19
C TYR A 145 -3.60 -4.56 -25.56
N ASP A 146 -4.30 -5.68 -25.68
CA ASP A 146 -4.35 -6.46 -26.91
C ASP A 146 -5.01 -5.70 -28.07
N ALA A 147 -4.33 -5.68 -29.23
CA ALA A 147 -4.77 -5.02 -30.46
C ALA A 147 -6.14 -5.51 -31.00
N LYS A 148 -6.68 -6.62 -30.49
CA LYS A 148 -8.07 -7.04 -30.72
C LYS A 148 -9.08 -5.99 -30.25
N LYS A 149 -8.76 -5.20 -29.22
CA LYS A 149 -9.58 -4.07 -28.75
C LYS A 149 -9.48 -2.83 -29.65
N LYS A 150 -8.37 -2.62 -30.37
CA LYS A 150 -8.25 -1.55 -31.40
C LYS A 150 -9.26 -1.75 -32.54
N ALA A 151 -9.46 -2.98 -33.00
CA ALA A 151 -10.45 -3.29 -34.03
C ALA A 151 -11.89 -3.05 -33.54
N ALA A 152 -12.19 -3.45 -32.29
CA ALA A 152 -13.50 -3.20 -31.67
C ALA A 152 -13.75 -1.69 -31.43
N HIS A 153 -12.72 -0.94 -31.04
CA HIS A 153 -12.79 0.51 -30.85
C HIS A 153 -13.00 1.23 -32.18
N ALA A 154 -12.21 0.91 -33.20
CA ALA A 154 -12.37 1.49 -34.54
C ALA A 154 -13.77 1.19 -35.13
N ALA A 155 -14.26 -0.04 -34.98
CA ALA A 155 -15.60 -0.41 -35.45
C ALA A 155 -16.73 0.30 -34.67
N LYS A 156 -16.57 0.52 -33.36
CA LYS A 156 -17.57 1.24 -32.53
C LYS A 156 -17.60 2.74 -32.82
N THR A 157 -16.45 3.40 -33.02
CA THR A 157 -16.36 4.82 -33.39
C THR A 157 -17.05 5.09 -34.73
N VAL A 158 -16.90 4.19 -35.70
CA VAL A 158 -17.53 4.32 -37.02
C VAL A 158 -19.06 4.11 -36.96
N LYS A 159 -19.55 3.26 -36.05
CA LYS A 159 -20.98 2.91 -35.97
C LYS A 159 -21.81 3.85 -35.07
N HIS A 160 -21.22 4.49 -34.06
CA HIS A 160 -21.95 5.30 -33.06
C HIS A 160 -21.50 6.77 -32.95
N GLY A 161 -20.61 7.23 -33.85
CA GLY A 161 -20.05 8.57 -33.81
C GLY A 161 -18.95 8.75 -32.78
N ALA A 162 -18.15 9.81 -32.94
CA ALA A 162 -16.94 10.09 -32.17
C ALA A 162 -17.14 10.33 -30.65
N GLY A 163 -18.39 10.31 -30.17
CA GLY A 163 -18.77 10.57 -28.78
C GLY A 163 -19.34 9.38 -28.02
N ALA A 164 -19.35 8.17 -28.59
CA ALA A 164 -19.71 6.99 -27.81
C ALA A 164 -18.62 6.72 -26.76
N GLU A 165 -18.97 6.65 -25.47
CA GLU A 165 -18.06 6.18 -24.43
C GLU A 165 -17.68 4.72 -24.71
N ILE A 166 -16.57 4.53 -25.42
CA ILE A 166 -16.05 3.22 -25.73
C ILE A 166 -15.33 2.74 -24.46
N SER A 167 -15.99 1.81 -23.75
CA SER A 167 -15.56 1.16 -22.50
C SER A 167 -14.12 0.59 -22.47
N THR A 168 -13.40 0.56 -23.59
CA THR A 168 -11.97 0.23 -23.64
C THR A 168 -11.16 1.52 -23.65
N VAL A 169 -10.85 2.01 -22.45
CA VAL A 169 -10.00 3.17 -22.23
C VAL A 169 -8.60 2.86 -22.77
N ASN A 170 -8.07 3.69 -23.67
CA ASN A 170 -6.73 3.55 -24.21
C ASN A 170 -5.67 3.71 -23.08
N PRO A 171 -4.55 2.96 -23.06
CA PRO A 171 -3.48 3.11 -22.06
C PRO A 171 -3.15 4.53 -21.60
N GLU A 172 -3.07 5.52 -22.51
CA GLU A 172 -2.77 6.91 -22.13
C GLU A 172 -3.89 7.59 -21.31
N GLN A 173 -5.15 7.21 -21.54
CA GLN A 173 -6.27 7.69 -20.72
C GLN A 173 -6.32 6.95 -19.37
N TYR A 174 -5.96 5.66 -19.35
CA TYR A 174 -5.89 4.88 -18.11
C TYR A 174 -4.83 5.47 -17.18
N SER A 175 -3.62 5.72 -17.69
CA SER A 175 -2.51 6.28 -16.91
C SER A 175 -2.83 7.66 -16.35
N LYS A 176 -3.46 8.54 -17.16
CA LYS A 176 -3.91 9.86 -16.69
C LYS A 176 -4.92 9.73 -15.54
N ARG A 177 -5.97 8.91 -15.71
CA ARG A 177 -6.98 8.73 -14.66
C ARG A 177 -6.38 8.15 -13.38
N PHE A 178 -5.49 7.17 -13.51
CA PHE A 178 -4.77 6.58 -12.39
C PHE A 178 -3.94 7.64 -11.64
N TYR A 179 -3.12 8.41 -12.35
CA TYR A 179 -2.30 9.47 -11.76
C TYR A 179 -3.15 10.56 -11.07
N ASP A 180 -4.22 11.03 -11.72
CA ASP A 180 -5.11 12.06 -11.19
C ASP A 180 -5.82 11.58 -9.91
N PHE A 181 -6.26 10.33 -9.89
CA PHE A 181 -6.88 9.73 -8.71
C PHE A 181 -5.90 9.66 -7.54
N ILE A 182 -4.68 9.13 -7.77
CA ILE A 182 -3.66 9.05 -6.72
C ILE A 182 -3.33 10.45 -6.19
N THR A 183 -3.17 11.45 -7.06
CA THR A 183 -2.92 12.84 -6.64
C THR A 183 -4.00 13.39 -5.70
N THR A 184 -5.24 12.93 -5.83
CA THR A 184 -6.38 13.41 -5.02
C THR A 184 -6.44 12.78 -3.62
N ILE A 185 -5.87 11.57 -3.43
CA ILE A 185 -5.88 10.87 -2.15
C ILE A 185 -4.72 11.24 -1.23
N LEU A 186 -3.64 11.80 -1.79
CA LEU A 186 -2.51 12.33 -1.01
C LEU A 186 -2.83 13.70 -0.43
N SER A 187 -2.75 13.83 0.90
CA SER A 187 -2.86 15.07 1.66
C SER A 187 -1.48 15.64 1.90
#